data_AF-A0A445MHU5-F1
#
_entry.id   AF-A0A445MHU5-F1
#
_cell.length_a   1.000
_cell.length_b   1.000
_cell.length_c   1.000
_cell.angle_alpha   90.00
_cell.angle_beta   90.00
_cell.angle_gamma   90.00
#
_symmetry.space_group_name_H-M   'P 1'
#
loop_
_entity.id
_entity.type
_entity.pdbx_description
1 polymer ?
#
loop_
_entity_poly.entity_id
_entity_poly.type
_entity_poly.pdbx_seq_one_letter_code
_entity_poly.pdbx_strand_id
1 'polypeptide(L)'
;MSGGVAVEAEDCGSGFFIGLPDDVLALISAWLRPGDLCALALCCRGLHAAIAASERVWLAQCRRLGPPPHLLSRWRMGVRSYRALCRFLAAVAPLLGIWVHQNPELGNVVCVIWGFLSIVGIRVIPQELGPLGLDAKPLLWAPVFEILADANGAPSRFFLHGRDCGDECLYPGSVRSIESSCNVLLLEADARHMVSTCPSKQHLFPARSFPAISESKRPSLARQYCRSYATVIYRSLAAPRASSLPFSRLPFRDGRRLLELVAARVRLKVPRDLASAPLFERSSFCDDASLLADRRLELIEMLKLNGGWINRDVAELALGLMEHRSAENINAIGDRPCPAAHQRRAFSSIAGYLKQFMGRSSIPSASCSISRNGNSSGSSKNKHAQLDEFLRSGDIIGLSLRATHMRLTTYRAWPNMHDSRIALYKLPLQGPMAGREYAGLWGGTFGWPPGQPSEGKSEKALFFLLLSYEEVEGHLLLIATKILEGTHYVLHPNGSAMFIAKMDEIGSEAFPWETSAESLQVEVKNSYSGEGIVSGYGFQYPGSKPGSLFVLQNGLLAFVWKESKSVLTLQRVDLQELLKKGERVPVLPPIVNFAYLTKSYSNVFAGFPINSGHSSFQTMISPA
;
A
#
# COMPACT_ATOMS: atom_id res chain seq x y z
N MET A 1 -21.34 -13.69 -74.78
CA MET A 1 -21.82 -13.69 -73.39
C MET A 1 -20.71 -14.19 -72.49
N SER A 2 -20.24 -13.29 -71.63
CA SER A 2 -19.42 -13.44 -70.41
C SER A 2 -18.36 -14.55 -70.34
N GLY A 3 -17.12 -14.18 -70.70
CA GLY A 3 -15.92 -14.79 -70.15
C GLY A 3 -15.69 -14.26 -68.74
N GLY A 4 -16.00 -15.07 -67.74
CA GLY A 4 -15.75 -14.75 -66.34
C GLY A 4 -14.27 -14.92 -66.02
N VAL A 5 -13.55 -13.80 -65.97
CA VAL A 5 -12.23 -13.71 -65.33
C VAL A 5 -12.46 -14.00 -63.84
N ALA A 6 -11.90 -15.11 -63.36
CA ALA A 6 -11.75 -15.34 -61.94
C ALA A 6 -10.75 -14.30 -61.41
N VAL A 7 -11.29 -13.22 -60.83
CA VAL A 7 -10.52 -12.31 -59.99
C VAL A 7 -10.11 -13.13 -58.78
N GLU A 8 -8.83 -13.52 -58.70
CA GLU A 8 -8.23 -13.95 -57.45
C GLU A 8 -8.50 -12.84 -56.44
N ALA A 9 -9.26 -13.17 -55.39
CA ALA A 9 -9.42 -12.27 -54.27
C ALA A 9 -8.03 -12.01 -53.69
N GLU A 10 -7.52 -10.80 -53.89
CA GLU A 10 -6.29 -10.31 -53.27
C GLU A 10 -6.27 -10.74 -51.81
N ASP A 11 -5.17 -11.41 -51.44
CA ASP A 11 -4.91 -11.92 -50.11
C ASP A 11 -4.94 -10.75 -49.12
N CYS A 12 -6.08 -10.64 -48.45
CA CYS A 12 -6.61 -9.43 -47.88
C CYS A 12 -5.83 -9.07 -46.60
N GLY A 13 -4.87 -8.12 -46.68
CA GLY A 13 -4.27 -7.27 -45.60
C GLY A 13 -3.64 -7.93 -44.36
N SER A 14 -3.96 -9.20 -44.10
CA SER A 14 -3.60 -9.98 -42.92
C SER A 14 -2.23 -10.64 -43.08
N GLY A 15 -1.84 -10.97 -44.32
CA GLY A 15 -0.49 -11.42 -44.66
C GLY A 15 0.59 -10.37 -44.33
N PHE A 16 0.28 -9.08 -44.46
CA PHE A 16 1.23 -8.00 -44.18
C PHE A 16 1.64 -7.96 -42.70
N PHE A 17 0.68 -8.03 -41.77
CA PHE A 17 0.98 -8.01 -40.33
C PHE A 17 1.57 -9.32 -39.81
N ILE A 18 1.17 -10.47 -40.39
CA ILE A 18 1.70 -11.79 -40.02
C ILE A 18 3.15 -11.96 -40.52
N GLY A 19 3.50 -11.32 -41.64
CA GLY A 19 4.84 -11.31 -42.21
C GLY A 19 5.79 -10.24 -41.65
N LEU A 20 5.36 -9.42 -40.68
CA LEU A 20 6.22 -8.41 -40.08
C LEU A 20 7.35 -9.08 -39.26
N PRO A 21 8.59 -8.58 -39.36
CA PRO A 21 9.65 -9.01 -38.46
C PRO A 21 9.30 -8.73 -37.00
N ASP A 22 9.74 -9.62 -36.11
CA ASP A 22 9.52 -9.52 -34.66
C ASP A 22 9.95 -8.16 -34.08
N ASP A 23 10.97 -7.52 -34.63
CA ASP A 23 11.46 -6.20 -34.19
C ASP A 23 10.45 -5.08 -34.51
N VAL A 24 9.80 -5.15 -35.67
CA VAL A 24 8.75 -4.20 -36.07
C VAL A 24 7.51 -4.42 -35.22
N LEU A 25 7.14 -5.68 -34.99
CA LEU A 25 6.04 -6.02 -34.06
C LEU A 25 6.33 -5.54 -32.64
N ALA A 26 7.58 -5.65 -32.17
CA ALA A 26 7.99 -5.14 -30.86
C ALA A 26 7.87 -3.61 -30.79
N LEU A 27 8.29 -2.88 -31.83
CA LEU A 27 8.12 -1.43 -31.92
C LEU A 27 6.64 -1.04 -31.87
N ILE A 28 5.79 -1.65 -32.70
CA ILE A 28 4.33 -1.40 -32.70
C ILE A 28 3.75 -1.70 -31.30
N SER A 29 4.13 -2.84 -30.72
CA SER A 29 3.63 -3.24 -29.41
C SER A 29 3.99 -2.24 -28.33
N ALA A 30 5.14 -1.57 -28.37
CA ALA A 30 5.54 -0.60 -27.35
C ALA A 30 4.54 0.57 -27.21
N TRP A 31 3.78 0.87 -28.27
CA TRP A 31 2.76 1.94 -28.29
C TRP A 31 1.37 1.46 -27.89
N LEU A 32 1.12 0.15 -27.85
CA LEU A 32 -0.17 -0.44 -27.50
C LEU A 32 -0.27 -0.74 -26.00
N ARG A 33 -1.48 -0.67 -25.44
CA ARG A 33 -1.72 -1.20 -24.09
C ARG A 33 -1.70 -2.74 -24.14
N PRO A 34 -1.39 -3.45 -23.03
CA PRO A 34 -1.36 -4.91 -23.05
C PRO A 34 -2.74 -5.49 -23.37
N GLY A 35 -3.81 -4.79 -23.01
CA GLY A 35 -5.19 -5.14 -23.37
C GLY A 35 -5.43 -5.05 -24.88
N ASP A 36 -4.95 -3.98 -25.53
CA ASP A 36 -5.08 -3.78 -26.97
C ASP A 36 -4.24 -4.79 -27.74
N LEU A 37 -3.03 -5.08 -27.26
CA LEU A 37 -2.17 -6.13 -27.81
C LEU A 37 -2.84 -7.51 -27.70
N CYS A 38 -3.48 -7.80 -26.56
CA CYS A 38 -4.28 -9.00 -26.41
C CYS A 38 -5.45 -9.01 -27.40
N ALA A 39 -6.18 -7.89 -27.57
CA ALA A 39 -7.27 -7.80 -28.52
C ALA A 39 -6.80 -8.07 -29.97
N LEU A 40 -5.64 -7.51 -30.35
CA LEU A 40 -5.02 -7.74 -31.65
C LEU A 40 -4.65 -9.21 -31.86
N ALA A 41 -4.14 -9.87 -30.81
CA ALA A 41 -3.89 -11.32 -30.84
C ALA A 41 -5.17 -12.16 -30.98
N LEU A 42 -6.36 -11.60 -30.76
CA LEU A 42 -7.64 -12.32 -30.95
C LEU A 42 -8.23 -12.15 -32.35
N CYS A 43 -7.71 -11.23 -33.15
CA CYS A 43 -8.24 -10.97 -34.48
C CYS A 43 -8.08 -12.17 -35.42
N CYS A 44 -6.96 -12.90 -35.35
CA CYS A 44 -6.78 -14.14 -36.12
C CYS A 44 -5.75 -15.10 -35.49
N ARG A 45 -5.73 -16.35 -35.93
CA ARG A 45 -4.80 -17.38 -35.43
C ARG A 45 -3.33 -17.06 -35.72
N GLY A 46 -3.03 -16.46 -36.88
CA GLY A 46 -1.67 -16.07 -37.25
C GLY A 46 -1.11 -15.00 -36.32
N LEU A 47 -1.87 -13.93 -36.08
CA LEU A 47 -1.52 -12.87 -35.12
C LEU A 47 -1.43 -13.41 -33.69
N HIS A 48 -2.35 -14.29 -33.31
CA HIS A 48 -2.27 -14.97 -32.01
C HIS A 48 -0.94 -15.67 -31.84
N ALA A 49 -0.53 -16.48 -32.82
CA ALA A 49 0.72 -17.23 -32.79
C ALA A 49 1.93 -16.29 -32.77
N ALA A 50 1.98 -15.30 -33.67
CA ALA A 50 3.07 -14.34 -33.76
C ALA A 50 3.28 -13.57 -32.44
N ILE A 51 2.20 -13.05 -31.85
CA ILE A 51 2.27 -12.25 -30.62
C ILE A 51 2.48 -13.14 -29.39
N ALA A 52 1.81 -14.28 -29.30
CA ALA A 52 1.91 -15.15 -28.13
C ALA A 52 3.31 -15.75 -27.96
N ALA A 53 4.01 -16.02 -29.07
CA ALA A 53 5.33 -16.63 -29.08
C ALA A 53 6.48 -15.61 -29.06
N SER A 54 6.26 -14.36 -29.50
CA SER A 54 7.34 -13.36 -29.58
C SER A 54 7.75 -12.83 -28.21
N GLU A 55 8.93 -13.25 -27.72
CA GLU A 55 9.53 -12.69 -26.49
C GLU A 55 9.84 -11.19 -26.63
N ARG A 56 10.15 -10.70 -27.83
CA ARG A 56 10.51 -9.28 -28.09
C ARG A 56 9.32 -8.36 -27.90
N VAL A 57 8.15 -8.75 -28.40
CA VAL A 57 6.88 -8.03 -28.20
C VAL A 57 6.57 -7.86 -26.71
N TRP A 58 6.67 -8.94 -25.94
CA TRP A 58 6.39 -8.86 -24.50
C TRP A 58 7.49 -8.17 -23.69
N LEU A 59 8.75 -8.24 -24.13
CA LEU A 59 9.84 -7.46 -23.54
C LEU A 59 9.61 -5.95 -23.72
N ALA A 60 9.13 -5.51 -24.90
CA ALA A 60 8.78 -4.12 -25.13
C ALA A 60 7.68 -3.64 -24.17
N GLN A 61 6.66 -4.47 -23.92
CA GLN A 61 5.64 -4.20 -22.90
C GLN A 61 6.22 -4.15 -21.47
N CYS A 62 7.13 -5.07 -21.14
CA CYS A 62 7.78 -5.09 -19.83
C CYS A 62 8.62 -3.83 -19.59
N ARG A 63 9.33 -3.31 -20.60
CA ARG A 63 10.09 -2.06 -20.52
C ARG A 63 9.23 -0.84 -20.23
N ARG A 64 7.98 -0.84 -20.70
CA ARG A 64 7.04 0.25 -20.49
C ARG A 64 6.34 0.21 -19.13
N LEU A 65 6.03 -0.99 -18.64
CA LEU A 65 5.25 -1.18 -17.41
C LEU A 65 6.10 -1.42 -16.17
N GLY A 66 7.30 -1.95 -16.36
CA GLY A 66 8.08 -2.59 -15.32
C GLY A 66 9.12 -1.70 -14.67
N PRO A 67 9.98 -2.31 -13.83
CA PRO A 67 11.14 -1.63 -13.25
C PRO A 67 12.14 -1.19 -14.34
N PRO A 68 13.19 -0.43 -13.97
CA PRO A 68 14.26 -0.05 -14.90
C PRO A 68 14.77 -1.22 -15.77
N PRO A 69 15.10 -0.99 -17.06
CA PRO A 69 15.35 -2.07 -18.02
C PRO A 69 16.44 -3.07 -17.64
N HIS A 70 17.44 -2.66 -16.86
CA HIS A 70 18.54 -3.52 -16.41
C HIS A 70 18.06 -4.67 -15.49
N LEU A 71 16.92 -4.51 -14.81
CA LEU A 71 16.35 -5.54 -13.94
C LEU A 71 15.53 -6.60 -14.69
N LEU A 72 15.00 -6.25 -15.87
CA LEU A 72 14.04 -7.10 -16.60
C LEU A 72 14.65 -8.42 -17.07
N SER A 73 15.92 -8.42 -17.47
CA SER A 73 16.65 -9.64 -17.85
C SER A 73 16.77 -10.61 -16.67
N ARG A 74 17.01 -10.09 -15.47
CA ARG A 74 17.12 -10.90 -14.25
C ARG A 74 15.76 -11.44 -13.81
N TRP A 75 14.73 -10.59 -13.82
CA TRP A 75 13.37 -10.99 -13.50
C TRP A 75 12.84 -12.04 -14.46
N ARG A 76 13.23 -11.97 -15.75
CA ARG A 76 12.89 -12.97 -16.75
C ARG A 76 13.31 -14.39 -16.37
N MET A 77 14.40 -14.56 -15.60
CA MET A 77 14.87 -15.89 -15.18
C MET A 77 13.93 -16.57 -14.17
N GLY A 78 13.17 -15.80 -13.38
CA GLY A 78 12.27 -16.36 -12.36
C GLY A 78 10.83 -16.64 -12.83
N VAL A 79 10.55 -16.43 -14.13
CA VAL A 79 9.24 -16.70 -14.78
C VAL A 79 9.42 -17.40 -16.13
N ARG A 80 8.34 -17.96 -16.68
CA ARG A 80 8.39 -18.77 -17.90
C ARG A 80 8.71 -18.00 -19.19
N SER A 81 8.25 -16.75 -19.27
CA SER A 81 8.34 -15.92 -20.49
C SER A 81 8.25 -14.43 -20.16
N TYR A 82 8.66 -13.56 -21.08
CA TYR A 82 8.36 -12.13 -20.95
C TYR A 82 6.84 -11.87 -20.95
N ARG A 83 6.04 -12.75 -21.57
CA ARG A 83 4.58 -12.69 -21.47
C ARG A 83 4.09 -12.90 -20.04
N ALA A 84 4.66 -13.88 -19.34
CA ALA A 84 4.38 -14.11 -17.92
C ALA A 84 4.82 -12.90 -17.08
N LEU A 85 6.03 -12.37 -17.32
CA LEU A 85 6.48 -11.16 -16.65
C LEU A 85 5.52 -9.98 -16.86
N CYS A 86 5.15 -9.71 -18.11
CA CYS A 86 4.21 -8.65 -18.47
C CYS A 86 2.84 -8.82 -17.80
N ARG A 87 2.35 -10.07 -17.67
CA ARG A 87 1.11 -10.38 -16.96
C ARG A 87 1.21 -9.94 -15.49
N PHE A 88 2.32 -10.22 -14.83
CA PHE A 88 2.53 -9.81 -13.44
C PHE A 88 2.57 -8.28 -13.33
N LEU A 89 3.43 -7.64 -14.14
CA LEU A 89 3.61 -6.18 -14.14
C LEU A 89 2.28 -5.45 -14.38
N ALA A 90 1.53 -5.85 -15.40
CA ALA A 90 0.23 -5.25 -15.70
C ALA A 90 -0.80 -5.47 -14.58
N ALA A 91 -0.76 -6.63 -13.91
CA ALA A 91 -1.71 -6.95 -12.84
C ALA A 91 -1.43 -6.15 -11.55
N VAL A 92 -0.17 -5.88 -11.21
CA VAL A 92 0.21 -5.20 -9.97
C VAL A 92 0.52 -3.71 -10.14
N ALA A 93 0.69 -3.20 -11.35
CA ALA A 93 0.92 -1.78 -11.62
C ALA A 93 -0.09 -0.83 -10.93
N PRO A 94 -1.40 -1.15 -10.86
CA PRO A 94 -2.37 -0.32 -10.12
C PRO A 94 -2.07 -0.17 -8.63
N LEU A 95 -1.28 -1.09 -8.04
CA LEU A 95 -0.94 -1.09 -6.62
C LEU A 95 0.21 -0.13 -6.29
N LEU A 96 1.01 0.30 -7.25
CA LEU A 96 2.14 1.21 -7.03
C LEU A 96 1.65 2.60 -6.59
N GLY A 97 2.47 3.24 -5.76
CA GLY A 97 2.23 4.60 -5.27
C GLY A 97 2.09 4.67 -3.75
N ILE A 98 1.50 5.77 -3.28
CA ILE A 98 1.38 6.06 -1.85
C ILE A 98 -0.02 5.69 -1.38
N TRP A 99 -0.06 4.97 -0.28
CA TRP A 99 -1.26 4.51 0.39
C TRP A 99 -1.26 5.02 1.83
N VAL A 100 -2.44 5.31 2.34
CA VAL A 100 -2.62 5.85 3.69
C VAL A 100 -3.70 5.09 4.44
N HIS A 101 -3.59 5.07 5.75
CA HIS A 101 -4.66 4.64 6.65
C HIS A 101 -5.08 5.81 7.55
N GLN A 102 -6.33 5.78 8.01
CA GLN A 102 -7.02 6.66 8.97
C GLN A 102 -6.28 7.91 9.52
N ASN A 103 -6.98 9.04 9.53
CA ASN A 103 -6.58 10.30 10.17
C ASN A 103 -6.97 10.28 11.68
N PRO A 104 -6.17 10.79 12.66
CA PRO A 104 -4.93 11.58 12.58
C PRO A 104 -3.65 10.88 13.03
N GLU A 105 -3.48 9.61 12.69
CA GLU A 105 -2.44 8.81 13.30
C GLU A 105 -1.09 8.93 12.56
N LEU A 106 -0.01 9.05 13.33
CA LEU A 106 1.37 9.12 12.85
C LEU A 106 1.79 7.84 12.14
N GLY A 107 2.56 8.00 11.07
CA GLY A 107 3.23 6.87 10.43
C GLY A 107 2.32 5.97 9.62
N ASN A 108 1.15 6.47 9.20
CA ASN A 108 0.19 5.74 8.37
C ASN A 108 0.43 5.77 6.87
N VAL A 109 1.62 6.22 6.45
CA VAL A 109 2.02 6.28 5.04
C VAL A 109 2.71 4.98 4.66
N VAL A 110 2.13 4.26 3.70
CA VAL A 110 2.67 3.06 3.09
C VAL A 110 2.97 3.32 1.63
N CYS A 111 4.23 3.23 1.22
CA CYS A 111 4.65 3.30 -0.17
C CYS A 111 4.73 1.88 -0.76
N VAL A 112 4.14 1.68 -1.93
CA VAL A 112 4.24 0.40 -2.67
C VAL A 112 5.19 0.59 -3.83
N ILE A 113 6.31 -0.14 -3.79
CA ILE A 113 7.39 -0.08 -4.78
C ILE A 113 7.71 -1.47 -5.35
N TRP A 114 8.53 -1.50 -6.40
CA TRP A 114 9.05 -2.73 -6.97
C TRP A 114 10.05 -3.41 -6.03
N GLY A 115 9.86 -4.71 -5.80
CA GLY A 115 10.82 -5.62 -5.18
C GLY A 115 11.59 -6.41 -6.24
N PHE A 116 11.79 -7.73 -6.05
CA PHE A 116 12.32 -8.62 -7.09
C PHE A 116 11.28 -9.67 -7.48
N LEU A 117 10.74 -9.58 -8.71
CA LEU A 117 9.55 -10.35 -9.11
C LEU A 117 8.40 -10.23 -8.08
N SER A 118 8.36 -9.08 -7.42
CA SER A 118 7.44 -8.77 -6.35
C SER A 118 7.15 -7.28 -6.31
N ILE A 119 6.08 -6.92 -5.60
CA ILE A 119 5.89 -5.55 -5.08
C ILE A 119 5.90 -5.60 -3.57
N VAL A 120 6.42 -4.55 -2.95
CA VAL A 120 6.58 -4.46 -1.50
C VAL A 120 5.89 -3.20 -1.00
N GLY A 121 4.99 -3.35 -0.04
CA GLY A 121 4.41 -2.25 0.72
C GLY A 121 5.31 -1.93 1.91
N ILE A 122 5.76 -0.68 2.01
CA ILE A 122 6.72 -0.21 3.00
C ILE A 122 6.14 0.97 3.76
N ARG A 123 6.12 0.90 5.08
CA ARG A 123 5.72 1.99 5.96
C ARG A 123 6.87 2.96 6.15
N VAL A 124 6.63 4.23 5.87
CA VAL A 124 7.55 5.31 6.21
C VAL A 124 7.39 5.64 7.69
N ILE A 125 8.50 5.70 8.43
CA ILE A 125 8.48 5.99 9.85
C ILE A 125 8.64 7.50 10.09
N PRO A 126 7.75 8.12 10.87
CA PRO A 126 7.92 9.47 11.38
C PRO A 126 9.24 9.63 12.13
N GLN A 127 10.07 10.58 11.69
CA GLN A 127 11.38 10.82 12.28
C GLN A 127 11.76 12.30 12.30
N GLU A 128 12.57 12.68 13.28
CA GLU A 128 13.28 13.94 13.27
C GLU A 128 14.61 13.79 12.52
N LEU A 129 14.94 14.81 11.74
CA LEU A 129 16.15 14.92 10.94
C LEU A 129 17.18 15.78 11.68
N GLY A 130 18.44 15.42 11.54
CA GLY A 130 19.54 16.24 12.01
C GLY A 130 19.70 17.53 11.19
N PRO A 131 20.73 18.34 11.48
CA PRO A 131 20.95 19.63 10.82
C PRO A 131 21.06 19.47 9.30
N LEU A 132 21.71 18.43 8.81
CA LEU A 132 21.89 18.20 7.37
C LEU A 132 20.65 17.60 6.65
N GLY A 133 19.49 17.56 7.32
CA GLY A 133 18.21 17.18 6.70
C GLY A 133 18.17 15.74 6.17
N LEU A 134 17.51 15.55 5.01
CA LEU A 134 17.34 14.26 4.35
C LEU A 134 18.63 13.69 3.76
N ASP A 135 19.69 14.51 3.64
CA ASP A 135 20.94 14.10 3.01
C ASP A 135 21.91 13.39 3.98
N ALA A 136 21.73 13.57 5.30
CA ALA A 136 22.63 12.98 6.30
C ALA A 136 22.06 11.78 7.06
N LYS A 137 20.73 11.73 7.29
CA LYS A 137 20.11 10.64 8.04
C LYS A 137 19.22 9.80 7.11
N PRO A 138 19.42 8.47 7.05
CA PRO A 138 18.59 7.61 6.21
C PRO A 138 17.12 7.67 6.65
N LEU A 139 16.22 7.49 5.69
CA LEU A 139 14.79 7.39 5.99
C LEU A 139 14.52 6.06 6.69
N LEU A 140 13.90 6.09 7.86
CA LEU A 140 13.49 4.90 8.60
C LEU A 140 12.22 4.32 7.96
N TRP A 141 12.21 3.00 7.76
CA TRP A 141 11.08 2.31 7.16
C TRP A 141 10.87 0.90 7.71
N ALA A 142 9.64 0.38 7.61
CA ALA A 142 9.30 -0.99 8.02
C ALA A 142 8.45 -1.69 6.95
N PRO A 143 8.71 -2.96 6.61
CA PRO A 143 7.89 -3.66 5.63
C PRO A 143 6.50 -3.97 6.16
N VAL A 144 5.49 -3.89 5.29
CA VAL A 144 4.08 -4.14 5.60
C VAL A 144 3.60 -5.41 4.92
N PHE A 145 3.78 -5.50 3.61
CA PHE A 145 3.38 -6.68 2.85
C PHE A 145 4.26 -6.87 1.60
N GLU A 146 4.27 -8.08 1.06
CA GLU A 146 4.93 -8.44 -0.18
C GLU A 146 3.99 -9.29 -1.06
N ILE A 147 3.93 -8.99 -2.37
CA ILE A 147 3.18 -9.80 -3.35
C ILE A 147 4.14 -10.32 -4.41
N LEU A 148 4.22 -11.63 -4.58
CA LEU A 148 5.16 -12.27 -5.51
C LEU A 148 4.47 -12.82 -6.75
N ALA A 149 5.19 -12.76 -7.86
CA ALA A 149 4.84 -13.45 -9.10
C ALA A 149 5.07 -14.97 -8.97
N ASP A 150 4.11 -15.76 -9.45
CA ASP A 150 4.34 -17.16 -9.76
C ASP A 150 5.04 -17.35 -11.11
N ALA A 151 5.34 -18.61 -11.48
CA ALA A 151 6.04 -18.92 -12.72
C ALA A 151 5.28 -18.50 -14.00
N ASN A 152 3.95 -18.34 -13.90
CA ASN A 152 3.08 -17.88 -14.99
C ASN A 152 2.82 -16.36 -14.92
N GLY A 153 3.39 -15.66 -13.94
CA GLY A 153 3.18 -14.24 -13.72
C GLY A 153 1.84 -13.89 -13.08
N ALA A 154 1.18 -14.82 -12.40
CA ALA A 154 0.03 -14.46 -11.58
C ALA A 154 0.51 -13.92 -10.21
N PRO A 155 -0.05 -12.80 -9.72
CA PRO A 155 0.28 -12.25 -8.41
C PRO A 155 -0.45 -13.00 -7.29
N SER A 156 -0.25 -14.32 -7.18
CA SER A 156 -1.09 -15.19 -6.34
C SER A 156 -0.63 -15.29 -4.89
N ARG A 157 0.64 -14.97 -4.61
CA ARG A 157 1.28 -15.14 -3.30
C ARG A 157 1.38 -13.82 -2.58
N PHE A 158 0.78 -13.74 -1.40
CA PHE A 158 0.81 -12.57 -0.53
C PHE A 158 1.48 -12.95 0.79
N PHE A 159 2.38 -12.11 1.28
CA PHE A 159 2.92 -12.20 2.62
C PHE A 159 2.65 -10.89 3.35
N LEU A 160 1.99 -10.99 4.51
CA LEU A 160 1.92 -9.89 5.45
C LEU A 160 3.14 -9.96 6.38
N HIS A 161 3.77 -8.82 6.64
CA HIS A 161 4.89 -8.71 7.56
C HIS A 161 4.39 -8.30 8.95
N GLY A 162 4.95 -8.91 9.98
CA GLY A 162 4.67 -8.49 11.35
C GLY A 162 5.66 -9.08 12.34
N ARG A 163 5.48 -8.71 13.60
CA ARG A 163 6.26 -9.22 14.71
C ARG A 163 5.38 -10.01 15.67
N ASP A 164 5.95 -11.07 16.24
CA ASP A 164 5.35 -11.78 17.36
C ASP A 164 6.41 -12.17 18.39
N CYS A 165 6.12 -11.97 19.68
CA CYS A 165 7.04 -12.20 20.79
C CYS A 165 8.48 -11.63 20.61
N GLY A 166 8.65 -10.57 19.82
CA GLY A 166 9.94 -9.94 19.54
C GLY A 166 10.59 -10.36 18.21
N ASP A 167 10.19 -11.49 17.65
CA ASP A 167 10.73 -12.03 16.39
C ASP A 167 9.95 -11.53 15.18
N GLU A 168 10.65 -11.28 14.08
CA GLU A 168 10.02 -10.98 12.79
C GLU A 168 9.41 -12.25 12.18
N CYS A 169 8.16 -12.13 11.75
CA CYS A 169 7.35 -13.22 11.22
C CYS A 169 6.71 -12.82 9.89
N LEU A 170 6.46 -13.83 9.04
CA LEU A 170 5.67 -13.68 7.82
C LEU A 170 4.35 -14.42 7.93
N TYR A 171 3.32 -13.83 7.35
CA TYR A 171 1.95 -14.32 7.45
C TYR A 171 1.43 -14.54 6.02
N PRO A 172 1.54 -15.78 5.50
CA PRO A 172 1.16 -16.10 4.14
C PRO A 172 -0.36 -15.97 3.93
N GLY A 173 -0.72 -15.54 2.74
CA GLY A 173 -2.09 -15.45 2.26
C GLY A 173 -2.15 -15.47 0.74
N SER A 174 -3.30 -15.09 0.20
CA SER A 174 -3.53 -15.04 -1.25
C SER A 174 -4.01 -13.67 -1.71
N VAL A 175 -3.81 -13.36 -2.99
CA VAL A 175 -4.41 -12.18 -3.62
C VAL A 175 -5.67 -12.63 -4.36
N ARG A 176 -6.82 -12.01 -4.05
CA ARG A 176 -8.10 -12.38 -4.66
C ARG A 176 -8.31 -11.70 -6.01
N SER A 177 -8.36 -10.37 -6.03
CA SER A 177 -8.57 -9.57 -7.23
C SER A 177 -7.82 -8.25 -7.12
N ILE A 178 -7.25 -7.81 -8.23
CA ILE A 178 -6.69 -6.47 -8.37
C ILE A 178 -7.43 -5.77 -9.51
N GLU A 179 -8.26 -4.80 -9.15
CA GLU A 179 -8.94 -3.94 -10.13
C GLU A 179 -7.97 -2.89 -10.69
N SER A 180 -8.07 -2.59 -11.99
CA SER A 180 -7.15 -1.65 -12.66
C SER A 180 -7.24 -0.22 -12.13
N SER A 181 -8.39 0.16 -11.57
CA SER A 181 -8.66 1.47 -10.96
C SER A 181 -8.69 1.40 -9.44
N CYS A 182 -8.06 0.41 -8.81
CA CYS A 182 -8.13 0.24 -7.37
C CYS A 182 -7.64 1.48 -6.61
N ASN A 183 -8.41 1.90 -5.62
CA ASN A 183 -8.06 2.96 -4.68
C ASN A 183 -8.21 2.53 -3.22
N VAL A 184 -8.58 1.27 -2.96
CA VAL A 184 -8.62 0.66 -1.63
C VAL A 184 -7.99 -0.73 -1.65
N LEU A 185 -7.04 -1.00 -0.74
CA LEU A 185 -6.55 -2.34 -0.42
C LEU A 185 -7.19 -2.82 0.87
N LEU A 186 -7.85 -3.96 0.82
CA LEU A 186 -8.51 -4.60 1.95
C LEU A 186 -7.73 -5.84 2.37
N LEU A 187 -7.44 -5.94 3.66
CA LEU A 187 -7.00 -7.20 4.27
C LEU A 187 -8.24 -7.90 4.86
N GLU A 188 -8.57 -9.06 4.31
CA GLU A 188 -9.76 -9.84 4.64
C GLU A 188 -9.40 -11.29 4.97
N ALA A 189 -10.28 -11.99 5.70
CA ALA A 189 -10.25 -13.44 5.74
C ALA A 189 -11.03 -13.98 4.54
N ASP A 190 -10.48 -15.01 3.88
CA ASP A 190 -11.14 -15.72 2.78
C ASP A 190 -11.48 -17.14 3.23
N ALA A 191 -12.71 -17.57 3.02
CA ALA A 191 -13.17 -18.93 3.31
C ALA A 191 -13.37 -19.69 1.98
N ARG A 192 -12.82 -20.90 1.90
CA ARG A 192 -12.90 -21.75 0.69
C ARG A 192 -13.25 -23.17 1.08
N HIS A 193 -13.96 -23.88 0.20
CA HIS A 193 -14.15 -25.31 0.36
C HIS A 193 -12.86 -26.07 0.04
N MET A 194 -12.56 -27.10 0.82
CA MET A 194 -11.49 -28.02 0.46
C MET A 194 -11.91 -28.75 -0.81
N VAL A 195 -11.18 -28.52 -1.89
CA VAL A 195 -11.28 -29.42 -3.04
C VAL A 195 -10.61 -30.72 -2.59
N SER A 196 -11.39 -31.79 -2.39
CA SER A 196 -10.86 -33.11 -2.07
C SER A 196 -9.86 -33.52 -3.16
N THR A 197 -8.58 -33.49 -2.82
CA THR A 197 -7.53 -34.12 -3.61
C THR A 197 -6.85 -35.14 -2.72
N CYS A 198 -7.06 -36.41 -3.04
CA CYS A 198 -6.26 -37.52 -2.54
C CYS A 198 -4.75 -37.18 -2.66
N PRO A 199 -3.90 -37.61 -1.71
CA PRO A 199 -2.49 -37.30 -1.74
C PRO A 199 -1.77 -38.21 -2.76
N SER A 200 -1.77 -37.82 -4.03
CA SER A 200 -0.74 -38.26 -4.97
C SER A 200 -0.60 -37.26 -6.12
N LYS A 201 0.62 -36.70 -6.24
CA LYS A 201 1.16 -35.89 -7.33
C LYS A 201 0.43 -34.56 -7.62
N GLN A 202 1.18 -33.50 -7.31
CA GLN A 202 1.15 -32.18 -7.93
C GLN A 202 0.33 -32.13 -9.22
N HIS A 203 -0.66 -31.25 -9.28
CA HIS A 203 -1.37 -30.89 -10.50
C HIS A 203 -0.38 -30.24 -11.49
N LEU A 204 0.38 -31.08 -12.19
CA LEU A 204 0.82 -30.82 -13.55
C LEU A 204 -0.47 -30.65 -14.35
N PHE A 205 -0.77 -29.41 -14.73
CA PHE A 205 -1.72 -29.20 -15.82
C PHE A 205 -1.19 -29.97 -17.03
N PRO A 206 -2.03 -30.71 -17.77
CA PRO A 206 -1.55 -31.52 -18.88
C PRO A 206 -0.84 -30.64 -19.90
N ALA A 207 0.42 -30.95 -20.17
CA ALA A 207 1.02 -30.62 -21.44
C ALA A 207 0.12 -31.25 -22.50
N ARG A 208 -0.61 -30.42 -23.27
CA ARG A 208 -1.21 -30.90 -24.52
C ARG A 208 -0.07 -31.17 -25.47
N SER A 209 0.43 -32.41 -25.46
CA SER A 209 1.11 -33.00 -26.60
C SER A 209 0.12 -33.03 -27.76
N PHE A 210 0.39 -32.26 -28.80
CA PHE A 210 -0.29 -32.42 -30.09
C PHE A 210 0.16 -33.77 -30.67
N PRO A 211 -0.76 -34.67 -31.08
CA PRO A 211 -0.37 -35.82 -31.88
C PRO A 211 0.04 -35.33 -33.28
N ALA A 212 1.02 -36.03 -33.84
CA ALA A 212 1.51 -35.82 -35.19
C ALA A 212 0.39 -35.93 -36.23
N ILE A 213 0.57 -35.15 -37.28
CA ILE A 213 -0.24 -35.03 -38.48
C ILE A 213 -0.43 -36.40 -39.14
N SER A 214 -1.68 -36.78 -39.39
CA SER A 214 -2.05 -37.65 -40.51
C SER A 214 -3.17 -36.96 -41.29
N GLU A 215 -2.92 -36.73 -42.57
CA GLU A 215 -3.83 -36.14 -43.53
C GLU A 215 -5.14 -36.95 -43.66
N SER A 216 -6.29 -36.28 -43.73
CA SER A 216 -7.31 -36.59 -44.74
C SER A 216 -8.40 -35.51 -44.80
N LYS A 217 -9.06 -35.49 -45.96
CA LYS A 217 -9.79 -34.43 -46.63
C LYS A 217 -11.14 -34.01 -46.00
N ARG A 218 -11.36 -32.69 -46.05
CA ARG A 218 -12.61 -31.95 -46.40
C ARG A 218 -13.73 -31.74 -45.35
N PRO A 219 -14.53 -30.66 -45.52
CA PRO A 219 -14.95 -29.80 -44.42
C PRO A 219 -16.48 -29.65 -44.31
N SER A 220 -17.03 -29.73 -43.10
CA SER A 220 -18.32 -29.13 -42.77
C SER A 220 -18.64 -29.37 -41.31
N LEU A 221 -18.44 -28.34 -40.46
CA LEU A 221 -19.19 -28.05 -39.23
C LEU A 221 -18.53 -26.84 -38.54
N ALA A 222 -18.66 -25.69 -39.18
CA ALA A 222 -18.37 -24.41 -38.58
C ALA A 222 -19.52 -24.01 -37.65
N ARG A 223 -19.44 -24.32 -36.35
CA ARG A 223 -20.10 -23.54 -35.27
C ARG A 223 -19.82 -24.04 -33.85
N GLN A 224 -18.57 -24.30 -33.46
CA GLN A 224 -18.25 -24.40 -32.02
C GLN A 224 -16.75 -24.35 -31.74
N TYR A 225 -16.15 -23.15 -31.74
CA TYR A 225 -14.81 -23.00 -31.17
C TYR A 225 -14.67 -21.74 -30.31
N CYS A 226 -14.49 -22.03 -29.01
CA CYS A 226 -13.59 -21.38 -28.07
C CYS A 226 -13.67 -19.86 -27.89
N ARG A 227 -14.68 -19.44 -27.13
CA ARG A 227 -14.55 -18.29 -26.21
C ARG A 227 -13.55 -18.63 -25.11
N SER A 228 -12.30 -18.18 -25.22
CA SER A 228 -11.33 -18.26 -24.11
C SER A 228 -10.35 -17.10 -24.11
N TYR A 229 -10.80 -15.89 -24.46
CA TYR A 229 -10.03 -14.66 -24.26
C TYR A 229 -10.98 -13.48 -24.05
N ALA A 230 -11.69 -13.56 -22.95
CA ALA A 230 -12.05 -12.41 -22.16
C ALA A 230 -11.73 -12.82 -20.72
N THR A 231 -11.50 -11.85 -19.84
CA THR A 231 -11.57 -12.05 -18.40
C THR A 231 -13.04 -12.40 -18.06
N VAL A 232 -13.49 -13.56 -18.52
CA VAL A 232 -14.75 -14.17 -18.13
C VAL A 232 -14.45 -14.72 -16.77
N ILE A 233 -14.97 -14.05 -15.76
CA ILE A 233 -15.37 -14.66 -14.51
C ILE A 233 -16.01 -15.99 -14.91
N TYR A 234 -15.31 -17.11 -14.69
CA TYR A 234 -15.96 -18.41 -14.68
C TYR A 234 -16.91 -18.38 -13.48
N ARG A 235 -18.12 -17.84 -13.68
CA ARG A 235 -19.31 -18.45 -13.08
C ARG A 235 -19.35 -19.82 -13.71
N SER A 236 -18.67 -20.75 -13.05
CA SER A 236 -19.01 -22.17 -13.12
C SER A 236 -20.52 -22.22 -13.14
N LEU A 237 -21.10 -22.81 -14.19
CA LEU A 237 -22.46 -23.34 -14.15
C LEU A 237 -22.44 -24.57 -13.21
N ALA A 238 -22.06 -24.31 -11.95
CA ALA A 238 -22.50 -25.07 -10.82
C ALA A 238 -23.84 -24.45 -10.42
N ALA A 239 -24.75 -25.29 -9.94
CA ALA A 239 -26.00 -24.91 -9.28
C ALA A 239 -25.83 -23.63 -8.42
N PRO A 240 -26.89 -22.80 -8.23
CA PRO A 240 -26.78 -21.52 -7.55
C PRO A 240 -26.01 -21.70 -6.24
N ARG A 241 -24.76 -21.20 -6.20
CA ARG A 241 -23.93 -21.23 -5.00
C ARG A 241 -24.75 -20.49 -3.94
N ALA A 242 -25.06 -21.17 -2.83
CA ALA A 242 -25.58 -20.52 -1.65
C ALA A 242 -24.73 -19.26 -1.42
N SER A 243 -25.37 -18.10 -1.32
CA SER A 243 -24.68 -16.82 -1.23
C SER A 243 -23.77 -16.82 -0.01
N SER A 244 -22.48 -17.09 -0.20
CA SER A 244 -21.49 -17.05 0.86
C SER A 244 -21.45 -15.64 1.44
N LEU A 245 -21.58 -15.51 2.76
CA LEU A 245 -21.50 -14.22 3.43
C LEU A 245 -20.11 -13.59 3.15
N PRO A 246 -20.01 -12.37 2.60
CA PRO A 246 -18.72 -11.72 2.40
C PRO A 246 -18.13 -11.25 3.73
N PHE A 247 -16.80 -11.31 3.87
CA PHE A 247 -16.08 -10.83 5.05
C PHE A 247 -16.44 -9.38 5.42
N SER A 248 -16.68 -8.52 4.42
CA SER A 248 -17.09 -7.13 4.61
C SER A 248 -18.43 -6.93 5.32
N ARG A 249 -19.22 -7.99 5.50
CA ARG A 249 -20.47 -7.96 6.29
C ARG A 249 -20.26 -8.29 7.77
N LEU A 250 -19.10 -8.84 8.14
CA LEU A 250 -18.81 -9.12 9.54
C LEU A 250 -18.68 -7.82 10.34
N PRO A 251 -19.16 -7.78 11.59
CA PRO A 251 -18.86 -6.68 12.50
C PRO A 251 -17.35 -6.46 12.61
N PHE A 252 -16.89 -5.21 12.63
CA PHE A 252 -15.46 -4.88 12.64
C PHE A 252 -14.66 -5.61 13.74
N ARG A 253 -15.23 -5.72 14.95
CA ARG A 253 -14.61 -6.45 16.07
C ARG A 253 -14.39 -7.92 15.76
N ASP A 254 -15.39 -8.58 15.16
CA ASP A 254 -15.34 -10.00 14.84
C ASP A 254 -14.40 -10.25 13.65
N GLY A 255 -14.47 -9.40 12.61
CA GLY A 255 -13.55 -9.44 11.49
C GLY A 255 -12.08 -9.25 11.91
N ARG A 256 -11.80 -8.28 12.78
CA ARG A 256 -10.46 -8.07 13.34
C ARG A 256 -9.98 -9.29 14.13
N ARG A 257 -10.82 -9.82 15.02
CA ARG A 257 -10.49 -10.99 15.83
C ARG A 257 -10.21 -12.23 14.99
N LEU A 258 -11.01 -12.45 13.94
CA LEU A 258 -10.79 -13.54 12.99
C LEU A 258 -9.45 -13.37 12.27
N LEU A 259 -9.11 -12.17 11.81
CA LEU A 259 -7.81 -11.89 11.19
C LEU A 259 -6.62 -12.12 12.14
N GLU A 260 -6.72 -11.68 13.39
CA GLU A 260 -5.69 -11.92 14.41
C GLU A 260 -5.49 -13.43 14.66
N LEU A 261 -6.58 -14.20 14.74
CA LEU A 261 -6.53 -15.65 14.89
C LEU A 261 -5.90 -16.34 13.67
N VAL A 262 -6.37 -16.00 12.47
CA VAL A 262 -5.85 -16.59 11.23
C VAL A 262 -4.37 -16.28 11.11
N ALA A 263 -3.96 -15.03 11.33
CA ALA A 263 -2.55 -14.63 11.32
C ALA A 263 -1.72 -15.43 12.33
N ALA A 264 -2.16 -15.53 13.60
CA ALA A 264 -1.44 -16.30 14.61
C ALA A 264 -1.21 -17.77 14.22
N ARG A 265 -2.12 -18.34 13.42
CA ARG A 265 -2.12 -19.77 13.07
C ARG A 265 -1.39 -20.09 11.76
N VAL A 266 -1.36 -19.16 10.79
CA VAL A 266 -0.59 -19.30 9.53
C VAL A 266 0.83 -18.76 9.63
N ARG A 267 1.20 -18.17 10.77
CA ARG A 267 2.49 -17.54 11.05
C ARG A 267 3.67 -18.44 10.68
N LEU A 268 4.59 -17.88 9.91
CA LEU A 268 5.90 -18.44 9.59
C LEU A 268 6.98 -17.69 10.35
N LYS A 269 7.78 -18.43 11.13
CA LYS A 269 9.00 -17.87 11.72
C LYS A 269 10.04 -17.72 10.61
N VAL A 270 10.63 -16.54 10.52
CA VAL A 270 11.61 -16.20 9.48
C VAL A 270 13.01 -16.39 10.06
N PRO A 271 13.90 -17.15 9.38
CA PRO A 271 15.31 -17.16 9.73
C PRO A 271 15.89 -15.74 9.76
N ARG A 272 16.85 -15.46 10.64
CA ARG A 272 17.40 -14.10 10.80
C ARG A 272 18.03 -13.55 9.51
N ASP A 273 18.67 -14.42 8.73
CA ASP A 273 19.29 -14.06 7.46
C ASP A 273 18.23 -13.64 6.44
N LEU A 274 17.14 -14.41 6.34
CA LEU A 274 16.00 -14.06 5.49
C LEU A 274 15.26 -12.82 5.99
N ALA A 275 15.19 -12.60 7.31
CA ALA A 275 14.57 -11.41 7.90
C ALA A 275 15.38 -10.14 7.57
N SER A 276 16.71 -10.22 7.62
CA SER A 276 17.63 -9.10 7.32
C SER A 276 17.93 -8.90 5.82
N ALA A 277 17.59 -9.89 4.98
CA ALA A 277 17.77 -9.83 3.54
C ALA A 277 17.07 -8.60 2.90
N PRO A 278 17.63 -8.07 1.80
CA PRO A 278 17.02 -6.94 1.09
C PRO A 278 15.62 -7.32 0.55
N LEU A 279 14.73 -6.34 0.46
CA LEU A 279 13.38 -6.50 -0.11
C LEU A 279 13.27 -5.93 -1.54
N PHE A 280 14.19 -5.05 -1.88
CA PHE A 280 14.33 -4.37 -3.16
C PHE A 280 15.80 -4.01 -3.36
N GLU A 281 16.19 -3.76 -4.60
CA GLU A 281 17.56 -3.40 -4.95
C GLU A 281 17.94 -2.06 -4.32
N ARG A 282 19.03 -2.06 -3.54
CA ARG A 282 19.57 -0.85 -2.92
C ARG A 282 20.44 -0.12 -3.93
N SER A 283 20.59 1.19 -3.76
CA SER A 283 21.31 2.05 -4.71
C SER A 283 22.84 1.89 -4.71
N SER A 284 23.39 0.87 -4.03
CA SER A 284 24.84 0.64 -3.91
C SER A 284 25.37 -0.32 -4.97
N PHE A 285 26.69 -0.33 -5.18
CA PHE A 285 27.45 -1.22 -6.09
C PHE A 285 27.40 -2.71 -5.71
N CYS A 286 26.46 -3.12 -4.86
CA CYS A 286 26.31 -4.49 -4.39
C CYS A 286 25.38 -5.25 -5.34
N ASP A 287 25.78 -6.45 -5.78
CA ASP A 287 24.91 -7.32 -6.59
C ASP A 287 23.80 -7.96 -5.71
N ASP A 288 22.90 -7.12 -5.20
CA ASP A 288 21.81 -7.50 -4.30
C ASP A 288 20.82 -8.47 -4.95
N ALA A 289 20.81 -8.59 -6.28
CA ALA A 289 19.77 -9.36 -6.94
C ALA A 289 20.02 -10.88 -6.99
N SER A 290 21.20 -11.37 -6.59
CA SER A 290 21.36 -12.78 -6.20
C SER A 290 20.63 -13.03 -4.87
N LEU A 291 20.91 -12.21 -3.86
CA LEU A 291 20.27 -12.26 -2.53
C LEU A 291 18.74 -12.15 -2.61
N LEU A 292 18.22 -11.26 -3.47
CA LEU A 292 16.78 -11.11 -3.70
C LEU A 292 16.17 -12.34 -4.38
N ALA A 293 16.89 -12.97 -5.30
CA ALA A 293 16.44 -14.19 -5.97
C ALA A 293 16.41 -15.38 -5.00
N ASP A 294 17.46 -15.53 -4.17
CA ASP A 294 17.57 -16.56 -3.15
C ASP A 294 16.48 -16.40 -2.09
N ARG A 295 16.31 -15.18 -1.56
CA ARG A 295 15.19 -14.82 -0.67
C ARG A 295 13.85 -15.24 -1.27
N ARG A 296 13.60 -14.93 -2.54
CA ARG A 296 12.34 -15.30 -3.20
C ARG A 296 12.15 -16.82 -3.26
N LEU A 297 13.21 -17.58 -3.55
CA LEU A 297 13.13 -19.05 -3.61
C LEU A 297 12.81 -19.64 -2.22
N GLU A 298 13.48 -19.16 -1.17
CA GLU A 298 13.21 -19.56 0.21
C GLU A 298 11.75 -19.29 0.61
N LEU A 299 11.22 -18.10 0.30
CA LEU A 299 9.81 -17.77 0.58
C LEU A 299 8.84 -18.71 -0.13
N ILE A 300 9.13 -19.08 -1.38
CA ILE A 300 8.31 -20.02 -2.14
C ILE A 300 8.36 -21.41 -1.51
N GLU A 301 9.52 -21.85 -1.04
CA GLU A 301 9.71 -23.14 -0.38
C GLU A 301 8.99 -23.18 0.98
N MET A 302 9.17 -22.15 1.80
CA MET A 302 8.47 -22.02 3.09
C MET A 302 6.95 -22.07 2.92
N LEU A 303 6.40 -21.44 1.88
CA LEU A 303 4.97 -21.47 1.58
C LEU A 303 4.49 -22.87 1.18
N LYS A 304 5.30 -23.63 0.42
CA LYS A 304 4.96 -25.00 0.01
C LYS A 304 4.86 -25.95 1.21
N LEU A 305 5.72 -25.77 2.21
CA LEU A 305 5.79 -26.65 3.38
C LEU A 305 4.69 -26.36 4.41
N ASN A 306 4.37 -25.09 4.64
CA ASN A 306 3.52 -24.69 5.76
C ASN A 306 2.07 -24.33 5.35
N GLY A 307 1.83 -24.08 4.06
CA GLY A 307 0.55 -23.56 3.60
C GLY A 307 0.23 -22.16 4.13
N GLY A 308 -0.94 -21.63 3.79
CA GLY A 308 -1.45 -20.33 4.26
C GLY A 308 -2.91 -20.38 4.66
N TRP A 309 -3.38 -21.57 5.05
CA TRP A 309 -4.78 -21.87 5.29
C TRP A 309 -4.93 -22.67 6.58
N ILE A 310 -6.05 -22.46 7.28
CA ILE A 310 -6.43 -23.18 8.49
C ILE A 310 -7.76 -23.89 8.28
N ASN A 311 -7.95 -25.04 8.91
CA ASN A 311 -9.24 -25.73 8.90
C ASN A 311 -10.28 -24.94 9.73
N ARG A 312 -11.52 -24.91 9.24
CA ARG A 312 -12.65 -24.24 9.90
C ARG A 312 -12.82 -24.69 11.35
N ASP A 313 -12.79 -25.99 11.61
CA ASP A 313 -13.04 -26.53 12.95
C ASP A 313 -11.99 -26.03 13.97
N VAL A 314 -10.75 -25.80 13.52
CA VAL A 314 -9.68 -25.21 14.35
C VAL A 314 -9.96 -23.73 14.63
N ALA A 315 -10.51 -23.00 13.66
CA ALA A 315 -10.88 -21.60 13.82
C ALA A 315 -12.06 -21.44 14.80
N GLU A 316 -13.10 -22.26 14.66
CA GLU A 316 -14.28 -22.26 15.55
C GLU A 316 -13.88 -22.55 17.01
N LEU A 317 -13.07 -23.60 17.24
CA LEU A 317 -12.58 -23.95 18.58
C LEU A 317 -11.76 -22.83 19.21
N ALA A 318 -10.83 -22.23 18.45
CA ALA A 318 -9.99 -21.15 18.95
C ALA A 318 -10.78 -19.87 19.24
N LEU A 319 -11.80 -19.55 18.42
CA LEU A 319 -12.72 -18.46 18.69
C LEU A 319 -13.49 -18.71 19.98
N GLY A 320 -14.09 -19.90 20.17
CA GLY A 320 -14.81 -20.27 21.39
C GLY A 320 -13.94 -20.17 22.66
N LEU A 321 -12.71 -20.68 22.62
CA LEU A 321 -11.77 -20.59 23.76
C LEU A 321 -11.43 -19.15 24.15
N MET A 322 -11.28 -18.26 23.17
CA MET A 322 -11.04 -16.85 23.43
C MET A 322 -12.27 -16.14 24.04
N GLU A 323 -13.49 -16.61 23.79
CA GLU A 323 -14.72 -16.06 24.42
C GLU A 323 -14.79 -16.44 25.90
N HIS A 324 -14.50 -17.71 26.21
CA HIS A 324 -14.44 -18.19 27.60
C HIS A 324 -13.41 -17.44 28.44
N ARG A 325 -12.20 -17.17 27.92
CA ARG A 325 -11.20 -16.35 28.61
C ARG A 325 -11.65 -14.90 28.84
N SER A 326 -12.43 -14.34 27.92
CA SER A 326 -12.96 -12.98 28.09
C SER A 326 -14.11 -12.90 29.09
N ALA A 327 -14.86 -13.99 29.28
CA ALA A 327 -15.93 -14.12 30.28
C ALA A 327 -15.39 -14.43 31.68
N GLU A 328 -14.35 -15.26 31.79
CA GLU A 328 -13.69 -15.59 33.07
C GLU A 328 -12.97 -14.38 33.69
N ASN A 329 -12.35 -13.52 32.87
CA ASN A 329 -11.72 -12.27 33.34
C ASN A 329 -12.71 -11.21 33.87
N ILE A 330 -14.03 -11.38 33.65
CA ILE A 330 -15.06 -10.48 34.21
C ILE A 330 -15.51 -10.96 35.60
N ASN A 331 -15.27 -12.23 35.95
CA ASN A 331 -15.77 -12.86 37.18
C ASN A 331 -14.71 -12.97 38.30
N ALA A 332 -13.48 -12.50 38.08
CA ALA A 332 -12.39 -12.58 39.05
C ALA A 332 -11.92 -11.20 39.53
N ILE A 333 -12.83 -10.39 40.10
CA ILE A 333 -12.48 -9.28 41.00
C ILE A 333 -13.39 -9.39 42.22
N GLY A 334 -12.88 -10.01 43.28
CA GLY A 334 -13.55 -10.17 44.57
C GLY A 334 -12.64 -10.79 45.63
N ASP A 335 -12.05 -9.91 46.47
CA ASP A 335 -11.54 -10.09 47.84
C ASP A 335 -10.67 -11.30 48.24
N ARG A 336 -9.38 -11.04 48.49
CA ARG A 336 -8.70 -11.23 49.81
C ARG A 336 -7.26 -10.65 49.85
N PRO A 337 -6.70 -10.29 51.03
CA PRO A 337 -5.46 -9.49 51.13
C PRO A 337 -4.17 -10.25 51.58
N CYS A 338 -3.01 -9.72 51.13
CA CYS A 338 -1.60 -9.81 51.63
C CYS A 338 -0.79 -11.13 51.45
N PRO A 339 0.58 -11.13 51.51
CA PRO A 339 1.61 -10.09 51.33
C PRO A 339 2.76 -10.47 50.33
N ALA A 340 3.74 -9.56 50.21
CA ALA A 340 4.84 -9.41 49.25
C ALA A 340 5.80 -10.58 48.95
N ALA A 341 6.25 -10.67 47.67
CA ALA A 341 7.67 -10.83 47.29
C ALA A 341 7.91 -10.60 45.77
N HIS A 342 8.72 -9.57 45.48
CA HIS A 342 9.65 -9.36 44.35
C HIS A 342 9.29 -9.62 42.86
N GLN A 343 9.20 -8.48 42.15
CA GLN A 343 9.71 -8.16 40.81
C GLN A 343 9.25 -8.96 39.57
N ARG A 344 8.26 -8.39 38.85
CA ARG A 344 8.31 -8.22 37.38
C ARG A 344 7.69 -6.86 37.01
N ARG A 345 8.49 -5.93 36.50
CA ARG A 345 8.02 -4.67 35.88
C ARG A 345 7.94 -4.86 34.37
N ALA A 346 6.75 -4.66 33.79
CA ALA A 346 6.57 -4.06 32.45
C ALA A 346 5.07 -3.83 32.15
N PHE A 347 4.67 -2.56 32.25
CA PHE A 347 3.58 -1.85 31.55
C PHE A 347 2.18 -2.49 31.47
N SER A 348 1.36 -2.23 32.50
CA SER A 348 -0.10 -2.21 32.42
C SER A 348 -0.61 -0.84 32.90
N SER A 349 -0.81 0.11 31.99
CA SER A 349 -1.52 1.36 32.29
C SER A 349 -2.15 1.99 31.04
N ILE A 350 -3.08 1.27 30.39
CA ILE A 350 -4.08 1.89 29.50
C ILE A 350 -5.44 1.24 29.80
N ALA A 351 -5.95 1.47 31.00
CA ALA A 351 -7.32 1.16 31.37
C ALA A 351 -7.78 2.22 32.37
N GLY A 352 -8.18 3.38 31.84
CA GLY A 352 -8.74 4.44 32.67
C GLY A 352 -8.56 5.82 32.08
N TYR A 353 -9.23 6.13 30.97
CA TYR A 353 -9.65 7.50 30.62
C TYR A 353 -10.64 7.44 29.43
N LEU A 354 -11.79 6.80 29.65
CA LEU A 354 -12.88 6.76 28.66
C LEU A 354 -14.26 6.95 29.32
N LYS A 355 -14.30 7.86 30.30
CA LYS A 355 -15.54 8.40 30.86
C LYS A 355 -15.35 9.88 31.15
N GLN A 356 -15.69 10.71 30.17
CA GLN A 356 -16.31 12.03 30.30
C GLN A 356 -16.12 12.77 28.98
N PHE A 357 -17.16 12.80 28.16
CA PHE A 357 -17.56 13.90 27.26
C PHE A 357 -18.81 13.41 26.50
N MET A 358 -19.90 13.14 27.23
CA MET A 358 -21.25 13.23 26.68
C MET A 358 -21.81 14.57 27.14
N GLY A 359 -21.44 15.62 26.39
CA GLY A 359 -22.01 16.96 26.53
C GLY A 359 -23.32 17.04 25.77
N ARG A 360 -24.33 17.53 26.48
CA ARG A 360 -25.74 17.68 26.10
C ARG A 360 -25.93 18.48 24.81
N SER A 361 -26.90 18.08 23.99
CA SER A 361 -27.61 19.00 23.10
C SER A 361 -29.12 18.76 23.22
N SER A 362 -29.82 19.78 23.69
CA SER A 362 -31.27 19.89 23.81
C SER A 362 -31.77 20.96 22.87
N ILE A 363 -32.60 20.61 21.88
CA ILE A 363 -33.50 21.52 21.12
C ILE A 363 -34.78 20.72 20.74
N PRO A 364 -35.98 21.34 20.73
CA PRO A 364 -37.26 20.68 21.02
C PRO A 364 -38.12 20.28 19.81
N SER A 365 -39.01 19.32 20.09
CA SER A 365 -40.32 18.99 19.47
C SER A 365 -40.64 19.46 18.04
N ALA A 366 -40.80 18.49 17.14
CA ALA A 366 -41.93 18.46 16.21
C ALA A 366 -42.32 17.00 15.94
N SER A 367 -43.59 16.70 16.17
CA SER A 367 -44.24 15.39 16.18
C SER A 367 -44.38 14.76 14.79
N CYS A 368 -44.22 13.43 14.70
CA CYS A 368 -45.15 12.59 13.94
C CYS A 368 -45.18 11.16 14.49
N SER A 369 -46.42 10.75 14.78
CA SER A 369 -47.02 9.55 15.37
C SER A 369 -46.53 8.14 14.98
N ILE A 370 -46.41 7.30 16.03
CA ILE A 370 -47.05 5.98 16.26
C ILE A 370 -46.73 4.84 15.26
N SER A 371 -46.00 3.81 15.73
CA SER A 371 -46.63 2.55 16.17
C SER A 371 -45.71 1.75 17.09
N ARG A 372 -46.14 1.59 18.34
CA ARG A 372 -45.63 0.57 19.27
C ARG A 372 -46.02 -0.81 18.73
N ASN A 373 -45.04 -1.68 18.59
CA ASN A 373 -45.22 -3.07 18.98
C ASN A 373 -43.93 -3.55 19.66
N GLY A 374 -44.09 -4.03 20.88
CA GLY A 374 -43.00 -4.52 21.71
C GLY A 374 -42.43 -5.81 21.14
N ASN A 375 -41.11 -5.92 21.23
CA ASN A 375 -40.47 -7.09 21.85
C ASN A 375 -39.05 -6.68 22.26
N SER A 376 -38.85 -6.63 23.57
CA SER A 376 -37.54 -6.56 24.20
C SER A 376 -36.82 -7.90 24.07
N SER A 377 -35.48 -7.85 24.10
CA SER A 377 -34.50 -8.95 24.17
C SER A 377 -34.05 -9.57 22.82
N GLY A 378 -32.88 -9.16 22.32
CA GLY A 378 -32.27 -9.82 21.15
C GLY A 378 -31.09 -9.12 20.48
N SER A 379 -30.28 -8.31 21.17
CA SER A 379 -29.19 -7.55 20.51
C SER A 379 -27.84 -8.31 20.39
N SER A 380 -27.63 -9.38 21.16
CA SER A 380 -26.36 -10.15 21.12
C SER A 380 -26.36 -11.35 20.17
N LYS A 381 -27.49 -12.05 19.98
CA LYS A 381 -27.57 -13.29 19.18
C LYS A 381 -27.34 -13.09 17.68
N ASN A 382 -27.78 -11.97 17.11
CA ASN A 382 -27.65 -11.70 15.67
C ASN A 382 -26.21 -11.39 15.21
N LYS A 383 -25.30 -11.01 16.12
CA LYS A 383 -23.91 -10.66 15.75
C LYS A 383 -23.06 -11.91 15.55
N HIS A 384 -23.21 -12.92 16.40
CA HIS A 384 -22.46 -14.18 16.30
C HIS A 384 -22.97 -15.05 15.15
N ALA A 385 -24.26 -14.96 14.80
CA ALA A 385 -24.83 -15.68 13.66
C ALA A 385 -24.11 -15.37 12.32
N GLN A 386 -23.63 -14.14 12.13
CA GLN A 386 -22.92 -13.75 10.91
C GLN A 386 -21.50 -14.33 10.84
N LEU A 387 -20.79 -14.40 11.97
CA LEU A 387 -19.48 -15.02 12.04
C LEU A 387 -19.60 -16.54 11.78
N ASP A 388 -20.56 -17.20 12.43
CA ASP A 388 -20.81 -18.63 12.22
C ASP A 388 -21.24 -18.93 10.78
N GLU A 389 -22.08 -18.09 10.17
CA GLU A 389 -22.47 -18.18 8.77
C GLU A 389 -21.26 -18.02 7.82
N PHE A 390 -20.37 -17.07 8.12
CA PHE A 390 -19.12 -16.91 7.37
C PHE A 390 -18.22 -18.14 7.49
N LEU A 391 -18.01 -18.68 8.70
CA LEU A 391 -17.17 -19.86 8.91
C LEU A 391 -17.75 -21.08 8.18
N ARG A 392 -19.08 -21.24 8.16
CA ARG A 392 -19.76 -22.32 7.40
C ARG A 392 -19.66 -22.19 5.88
N SER A 393 -19.24 -21.04 5.36
CA SER A 393 -19.11 -20.81 3.92
C SER A 393 -17.88 -21.49 3.28
N GLY A 394 -16.99 -22.07 4.08
CA GLY A 394 -15.83 -22.83 3.60
C GLY A 394 -15.31 -23.82 4.63
N ASP A 395 -14.41 -24.71 4.19
CA ASP A 395 -13.74 -25.69 5.05
C ASP A 395 -12.37 -25.20 5.52
N ILE A 396 -11.78 -24.27 4.75
CA ILE A 396 -10.51 -23.64 5.07
C ILE A 396 -10.61 -22.13 5.04
N ILE A 397 -9.82 -21.47 5.88
CA ILE A 397 -9.78 -20.02 6.03
C ILE A 397 -8.34 -19.54 5.93
N GLY A 398 -8.11 -18.42 5.25
CA GLY A 398 -6.77 -17.86 5.06
C GLY A 398 -6.79 -16.35 4.94
N LEU A 399 -5.61 -15.73 5.03
CA LEU A 399 -5.47 -14.29 4.78
C LEU A 399 -5.64 -14.01 3.28
N SER A 400 -6.33 -12.93 2.96
CA SER A 400 -6.52 -12.47 1.58
C SER A 400 -6.34 -10.98 1.46
N LEU A 401 -5.58 -10.56 0.45
CA LEU A 401 -5.51 -9.18 0.00
C LEU A 401 -6.43 -8.97 -1.20
N ARG A 402 -7.27 -7.94 -1.12
CA ARG A 402 -8.16 -7.53 -2.22
C ARG A 402 -7.94 -6.06 -2.54
N ALA A 403 -7.66 -5.76 -3.80
CA ALA A 403 -7.55 -4.39 -4.28
C ALA A 403 -8.78 -4.07 -5.14
N THR A 404 -9.53 -3.05 -4.73
CA THR A 404 -10.84 -2.71 -5.32
C THR A 404 -11.01 -1.21 -5.45
N HIS A 405 -11.90 -0.79 -6.34
CA HIS A 405 -12.30 0.60 -6.48
C HIS A 405 -13.55 0.88 -5.61
N MET A 406 -13.44 1.89 -4.75
CA MET A 406 -14.56 2.43 -3.98
C MET A 406 -14.78 3.89 -4.37
N ARG A 407 -16.04 4.31 -4.36
CA ARG A 407 -16.38 5.73 -4.51
C ARG A 407 -16.05 6.44 -3.19
N LEU A 408 -14.91 7.12 -3.17
CA LEU A 408 -14.45 7.91 -2.02
C LEU A 408 -14.62 9.39 -2.34
N THR A 409 -15.04 10.17 -1.35
CA THR A 409 -14.90 11.62 -1.42
C THR A 409 -13.48 12.00 -1.00
N THR A 410 -12.95 13.08 -1.57
CA THR A 410 -11.64 13.61 -1.21
C THR A 410 -11.79 15.04 -0.74
N TYR A 411 -11.02 15.42 0.28
CA TYR A 411 -10.87 16.80 0.71
C TYR A 411 -9.41 17.18 0.51
N ARG A 412 -9.11 18.13 -0.39
CA ARG A 412 -7.74 18.61 -0.65
C ARG A 412 -6.75 17.47 -0.97
N ALA A 413 -7.14 16.60 -1.91
CA ALA A 413 -6.42 15.37 -2.28
C ALA A 413 -6.27 14.31 -1.17
N TRP A 414 -6.86 14.49 0.01
CA TRP A 414 -6.91 13.48 1.07
C TRP A 414 -8.22 12.68 1.01
N PRO A 415 -8.19 11.35 0.88
CA PRO A 415 -9.40 10.55 0.79
C PRO A 415 -10.11 10.45 2.14
N ASN A 416 -11.44 10.48 2.12
CA ASN A 416 -12.27 10.22 3.29
C ASN A 416 -12.30 8.70 3.55
N MET A 417 -11.77 8.29 4.70
CA MET A 417 -11.50 6.90 5.04
C MET A 417 -12.50 6.38 6.07
N HIS A 418 -12.96 5.14 5.90
CA HIS A 418 -13.78 4.47 6.90
C HIS A 418 -12.90 3.91 8.03
N ASP A 419 -13.29 4.20 9.28
CA ASP A 419 -12.63 3.79 10.53
C ASP A 419 -12.82 2.30 10.89
N SER A 420 -13.84 1.67 10.31
CA SER A 420 -14.26 0.30 10.60
C SER A 420 -13.74 -0.73 9.59
N ARG A 421 -12.65 -0.43 8.88
CA ARG A 421 -12.05 -1.33 7.88
C ARG A 421 -10.55 -1.43 8.05
N ILE A 422 -10.04 -2.66 7.93
CA ILE A 422 -8.61 -2.95 7.88
C ILE A 422 -8.18 -2.74 6.43
N ALA A 423 -7.93 -1.48 6.08
CA ALA A 423 -7.77 -1.05 4.70
C ALA A 423 -6.73 0.06 4.52
N LEU A 424 -6.08 0.07 3.35
CA LEU A 424 -5.23 1.16 2.90
C LEU A 424 -5.91 1.89 1.73
N TYR A 425 -5.83 3.22 1.70
CA TYR A 425 -6.48 4.09 0.72
C TYR A 425 -5.43 4.77 -0.14
N LYS A 426 -5.59 4.73 -1.46
CA LYS A 426 -4.61 5.28 -2.40
C LYS A 426 -4.68 6.81 -2.41
N LEU A 427 -3.54 7.48 -2.31
CA LEU A 427 -3.47 8.92 -2.54
C LEU A 427 -3.49 9.24 -4.04
N PRO A 428 -4.35 10.17 -4.50
CA PRO A 428 -4.34 10.64 -5.87
C PRO A 428 -3.14 11.58 -6.09
N LEU A 429 -2.03 11.03 -6.57
CA LEU A 429 -0.84 11.80 -6.88
C LEU A 429 -1.02 12.55 -8.21
N GLN A 430 -0.88 13.87 -8.19
CA GLN A 430 -0.76 14.69 -9.39
C GLN A 430 0.71 14.78 -9.79
N GLY A 431 1.03 14.44 -11.04
CA GLY A 431 2.37 14.65 -11.59
C GLY A 431 2.59 16.11 -12.00
N PRO A 432 3.85 16.59 -12.03
CA PRO A 432 4.16 17.92 -12.55
C PRO A 432 3.80 17.99 -14.05
N MET A 433 3.14 19.07 -14.44
CA MET A 433 2.74 19.35 -15.81
C MET A 433 2.80 20.86 -16.07
N ALA A 434 2.82 21.30 -17.33
CA ALA A 434 2.91 22.72 -17.67
C ALA A 434 1.78 23.52 -16.98
N GLY A 435 2.15 24.62 -16.30
CA GLY A 435 1.23 25.42 -15.48
C GLY A 435 0.88 24.83 -14.11
N ARG A 436 1.30 23.59 -13.82
CA ARG A 436 1.14 22.91 -12.53
C ARG A 436 2.44 22.24 -12.09
N GLU A 437 3.53 23.00 -12.20
CA GLU A 437 4.90 22.49 -12.07
C GLU A 437 5.22 21.99 -10.66
N TYR A 438 4.59 22.57 -9.63
CA TYR A 438 4.87 22.24 -8.23
C TYR A 438 4.11 21.02 -7.71
N ALA A 439 3.30 20.38 -8.55
CA ALA A 439 2.52 19.20 -8.15
C ALA A 439 3.44 18.02 -7.80
N GLY A 440 2.99 17.20 -6.85
CA GLY A 440 3.65 15.95 -6.45
C GLY A 440 4.09 15.94 -5.00
N LEU A 441 5.04 15.05 -4.70
CA LEU A 441 5.53 14.82 -3.33
C LEU A 441 6.73 15.72 -3.00
N TRP A 442 6.67 16.34 -1.83
CA TRP A 442 7.71 17.22 -1.29
C TRP A 442 8.08 16.82 0.13
N GLY A 443 9.38 16.86 0.43
CA GLY A 443 9.93 16.78 1.78
C GLY A 443 10.08 18.18 2.36
N GLY A 444 9.68 18.37 3.61
CA GLY A 444 9.69 19.68 4.27
C GLY A 444 10.33 19.66 5.65
N THR A 445 10.92 20.79 6.03
CA THR A 445 11.45 21.04 7.38
C THR A 445 11.25 22.50 7.75
N PHE A 446 11.00 22.78 9.03
CA PHE A 446 10.94 24.16 9.52
C PHE A 446 12.33 24.76 9.71
N GLY A 447 12.46 26.04 9.33
CA GLY A 447 13.66 26.85 9.49
C GLY A 447 14.31 27.26 8.17
N TRP A 448 15.17 28.28 8.27
CA TRP A 448 15.92 28.88 7.19
C TRP A 448 17.29 29.35 7.69
N PRO A 449 18.37 29.25 6.90
CA PRO A 449 18.49 28.48 5.66
C PRO A 449 18.23 26.97 5.88
N PRO A 450 17.96 26.21 4.80
CA PRO A 450 17.71 24.77 4.90
C PRO A 450 18.87 24.09 5.64
N GLY A 451 18.56 23.41 6.74
CA GLY A 451 19.53 22.65 7.52
C GLY A 451 20.42 23.42 8.52
N GLN A 452 20.28 24.74 8.69
CA GLN A 452 20.92 25.38 9.85
C GLN A 452 20.18 25.01 11.15
N PRO A 453 20.90 24.56 12.20
CA PRO A 453 20.31 24.31 13.51
C PRO A 453 19.83 25.62 14.12
N SER A 454 18.60 25.64 14.64
CA SER A 454 18.12 26.73 15.49
C SER A 454 18.77 26.61 16.86
N GLU A 455 19.17 27.73 17.48
CA GLU A 455 19.73 27.73 18.83
C GLU A 455 18.87 26.90 19.80
N GLY A 456 19.44 25.83 20.35
CA GLY A 456 18.82 24.99 21.37
C GLY A 456 18.02 23.76 20.90
N LYS A 457 17.85 23.49 19.59
CA LYS A 457 17.27 22.22 19.09
C LYS A 457 18.06 21.65 17.91
N SER A 458 18.64 20.46 18.10
CA SER A 458 19.49 19.77 17.10
C SER A 458 18.71 19.00 16.04
N GLU A 459 17.47 18.58 16.33
CA GLU A 459 16.65 17.78 15.42
C GLU A 459 15.36 18.52 15.02
N LYS A 460 14.99 18.41 13.74
CA LYS A 460 13.82 19.04 13.12
C LYS A 460 12.91 17.96 12.54
N ALA A 461 11.61 18.06 12.79
CA ALA A 461 10.66 17.09 12.25
C ALA A 461 10.66 17.06 10.71
N LEU A 462 10.72 15.85 10.14
CA LEU A 462 10.47 15.64 8.71
C LEU A 462 8.98 15.79 8.41
N PHE A 463 8.65 16.56 7.38
CA PHE A 463 7.32 16.59 6.80
C PHE A 463 7.35 15.95 5.43
N PHE A 464 6.32 15.15 5.11
CA PHE A 464 5.97 14.92 3.70
C PHE A 464 4.67 15.64 3.40
N LEU A 465 4.69 16.43 2.32
CA LEU A 465 3.56 17.17 1.81
C LEU A 465 3.24 16.72 0.39
N LEU A 466 1.96 16.52 0.11
CA LEU A 466 1.44 16.35 -1.23
C LEU A 466 0.97 17.72 -1.73
N LEU A 467 1.66 18.26 -2.72
CA LEU A 467 1.26 19.48 -3.40
C LEU A 467 0.32 19.14 -4.56
N SER A 468 -0.87 19.71 -4.53
CA SER A 468 -1.90 19.51 -5.54
C SER A 468 -2.53 20.82 -5.95
N TYR A 469 -2.92 20.92 -7.23
CA TYR A 469 -3.65 22.08 -7.73
C TYR A 469 -5.15 21.82 -7.69
N GLU A 470 -5.89 22.85 -7.29
CA GLU A 470 -7.35 22.90 -7.29
C GLU A 470 -7.79 24.24 -7.88
N GLU A 471 -8.86 24.24 -8.65
CA GLU A 471 -9.40 25.44 -9.28
C GLU A 471 -10.71 25.78 -8.58
N VAL A 472 -10.74 26.92 -7.90
CA VAL A 472 -11.86 27.36 -7.06
C VAL A 472 -12.25 28.76 -7.48
N GLU A 473 -13.50 28.94 -7.91
CA GLU A 473 -14.04 30.25 -8.33
C GLU A 473 -13.19 30.95 -9.41
N GLY A 474 -12.52 30.18 -10.28
CA GLY A 474 -11.66 30.70 -11.34
C GLY A 474 -10.22 31.02 -10.91
N HIS A 475 -9.89 30.84 -9.63
CA HIS A 475 -8.55 30.99 -9.10
C HIS A 475 -7.83 29.64 -9.03
N LEU A 476 -6.57 29.61 -9.46
CA LEU A 476 -5.74 28.42 -9.39
C LEU A 476 -5.00 28.37 -8.05
N LEU A 477 -5.39 27.45 -7.18
CA LEU A 477 -4.82 27.27 -5.85
C LEU A 477 -3.81 26.12 -5.85
N LEU A 478 -2.66 26.34 -5.21
CA LEU A 478 -1.71 25.29 -4.83
C LEU A 478 -1.91 24.95 -3.36
N ILE A 479 -2.27 23.70 -3.09
CA ILE A 479 -2.57 23.22 -1.74
C ILE A 479 -1.47 22.25 -1.30
N ALA A 480 -0.84 22.53 -0.16
CA ALA A 480 0.18 21.67 0.43
C ALA A 480 -0.42 20.81 1.55
N THR A 481 -0.91 19.63 1.21
CA THR A 481 -1.56 18.70 2.15
C THR A 481 -0.52 17.85 2.87
N LYS A 482 -0.52 17.86 4.21
CA LYS A 482 0.41 17.05 4.99
C LYS A 482 0.04 15.58 4.95
N ILE A 483 1.00 14.72 4.62
CA ILE A 483 0.81 13.26 4.62
C ILE A 483 1.57 12.57 5.76
N LEU A 484 2.68 13.16 6.22
CA LEU A 484 3.52 12.65 7.31
C LEU A 484 4.14 13.81 8.09
N GLU A 485 4.21 13.67 9.41
CA GLU A 485 4.90 14.57 10.34
C GLU A 485 5.84 13.74 11.21
N GLY A 486 7.10 14.14 11.33
CA GLY A 486 8.15 13.39 12.00
C GLY A 486 8.32 13.66 13.49
N THR A 487 7.33 14.26 14.15
CA THR A 487 7.37 14.59 15.59
C THR A 487 6.96 13.41 16.47
N HIS A 488 7.26 13.51 17.77
CA HIS A 488 6.72 12.59 18.78
C HIS A 488 5.19 12.66 18.93
N TYR A 489 4.59 13.83 18.64
CA TYR A 489 3.16 14.08 18.72
C TYR A 489 2.65 14.91 17.55
N VAL A 490 1.53 14.49 16.99
CA VAL A 490 0.86 15.24 15.90
C VAL A 490 0.31 16.55 16.40
N LEU A 491 0.79 17.67 15.85
CA LEU A 491 0.20 18.98 16.09
C LEU A 491 -1.11 19.17 15.30
N HIS A 492 -1.13 18.72 14.05
CA HIS A 492 -2.30 18.80 13.16
C HIS A 492 -2.59 17.46 12.47
N PRO A 493 -3.85 17.06 12.26
CA PRO A 493 -4.17 15.81 11.55
C PRO A 493 -3.41 15.64 10.21
N ASN A 494 -3.04 14.40 9.86
CA ASN A 494 -2.63 14.10 8.48
C ASN A 494 -3.83 14.34 7.54
N GLY A 495 -3.60 14.90 6.37
CA GLY A 495 -4.65 15.41 5.48
C GLY A 495 -5.01 16.88 5.71
N SER A 496 -4.46 17.54 6.74
CA SER A 496 -4.56 19.00 6.87
C SER A 496 -3.71 19.70 5.80
N ALA A 497 -4.23 20.79 5.24
CA ALA A 497 -3.42 21.69 4.41
C ALA A 497 -2.52 22.52 5.32
N MET A 498 -1.20 22.40 5.15
CA MET A 498 -0.22 23.23 5.85
C MET A 498 -0.28 24.67 5.35
N PHE A 499 -0.44 24.84 4.04
CA PHE A 499 -0.72 26.13 3.41
C PHE A 499 -1.47 25.97 2.09
N ILE A 500 -2.04 27.09 1.64
CA ILE A 500 -2.66 27.29 0.35
C ILE A 500 -2.07 28.56 -0.25
N ALA A 501 -1.55 28.48 -1.47
CA ALA A 501 -1.03 29.61 -2.21
C ALA A 501 -1.88 29.86 -3.46
N LYS A 502 -2.11 31.14 -3.76
CA LYS A 502 -2.80 31.59 -4.97
C LYS A 502 -1.79 31.74 -6.09
N MET A 503 -1.91 30.92 -7.13
CA MET A 503 -0.88 30.81 -8.18
C MET A 503 -1.06 31.83 -9.31
N ASP A 504 -2.20 32.52 -9.32
CA ASP A 504 -2.59 33.57 -10.25
C ASP A 504 -2.14 34.98 -9.78
N GLU A 505 -1.97 35.18 -8.47
CA GLU A 505 -1.49 36.42 -7.88
C GLU A 505 0.04 36.36 -7.66
N ILE A 506 0.83 36.94 -8.58
CA ILE A 506 2.28 37.11 -8.35
C ILE A 506 2.48 38.15 -7.25
N GLY A 507 3.07 37.72 -6.14
CA GLY A 507 3.46 38.59 -5.05
C GLY A 507 4.63 39.50 -5.41
N SER A 508 4.69 40.68 -4.78
CA SER A 508 5.85 41.57 -4.81
C SER A 508 6.66 41.54 -3.51
N GLU A 509 6.37 40.58 -2.63
CA GLU A 509 6.99 40.53 -1.31
C GLU A 509 8.46 40.09 -1.41
N ALA A 510 9.31 40.79 -0.67
CA ALA A 510 10.70 40.39 -0.50
C ALA A 510 10.78 39.22 0.48
N PHE A 511 11.67 38.27 0.22
CA PHE A 511 11.97 37.21 1.16
C PHE A 511 12.52 37.83 2.47
N PRO A 512 12.04 37.41 3.65
CA PRO A 512 12.48 38.02 4.90
C PRO A 512 13.90 37.56 5.25
N TRP A 513 14.88 38.41 4.93
CA TRP A 513 16.28 38.24 5.31
C TRP A 513 16.50 38.66 6.77
N GLU A 514 17.30 37.91 7.52
CA GLU A 514 18.08 38.51 8.60
C GLU A 514 19.34 39.10 7.96
N THR A 515 19.48 40.42 8.00
CA THR A 515 20.69 41.15 7.56
C THR A 515 21.87 40.81 8.48
N SER A 516 22.45 39.63 8.32
CA SER A 516 23.82 39.34 8.77
C SER A 516 24.69 39.10 7.54
N ALA A 517 25.92 39.64 7.58
CA ALA A 517 26.80 39.86 6.43
C ALA A 517 27.30 38.58 5.72
N GLU A 518 26.88 37.40 6.16
CA GLU A 518 27.33 36.09 5.65
C GLU A 518 26.19 35.24 5.04
N SER A 519 25.00 35.83 4.85
CA SER A 519 23.85 35.10 4.30
C SER A 519 24.01 34.83 2.78
N LEU A 520 23.93 33.56 2.39
CA LEU A 520 23.85 33.11 0.99
C LEU A 520 22.72 33.88 0.28
N GLN A 521 23.05 34.68 -0.73
CA GLN A 521 22.06 35.35 -1.58
C GLN A 521 21.26 34.28 -2.33
N VAL A 522 20.04 34.01 -1.89
CA VAL A 522 19.11 33.13 -2.60
C VAL A 522 18.24 33.98 -3.53
N GLU A 523 18.41 33.79 -4.84
CA GLU A 523 17.59 34.47 -5.84
C GLU A 523 16.17 33.86 -5.86
N VAL A 524 15.18 34.72 -5.63
CA VAL A 524 13.75 34.38 -5.70
C VAL A 524 13.27 34.52 -7.15
N LYS A 525 12.72 33.44 -7.70
CA LYS A 525 12.16 33.43 -9.06
C LYS A 525 10.76 34.03 -9.09
N ASN A 526 9.90 33.57 -8.18
CA ASN A 526 8.50 34.00 -8.06
C ASN A 526 8.09 34.01 -6.58
N SER A 527 7.15 34.88 -6.22
CA SER A 527 6.44 34.80 -4.94
C SER A 527 4.93 34.81 -5.17
N TYR A 528 4.19 34.22 -4.24
CA TYR A 528 2.74 34.06 -4.31
C TYR A 528 2.12 34.31 -2.93
N SER A 529 0.98 34.99 -2.91
CA SER A 529 0.22 35.20 -1.69
C SER A 529 -0.45 33.90 -1.24
N GLY A 530 -0.62 33.72 0.06
CA GLY A 530 -1.28 32.52 0.59
C GLY A 530 -1.69 32.62 2.04
N GLU A 531 -2.20 31.51 2.54
CA GLU A 531 -2.54 31.33 3.94
C GLU A 531 -2.05 29.97 4.44
N GLY A 532 -1.59 29.94 5.69
CA GLY A 532 -1.06 28.74 6.33
C GLY A 532 -1.73 28.47 7.66
N ILE A 533 -1.77 27.19 8.05
CA ILE A 533 -2.28 26.78 9.34
C ILE A 533 -1.36 27.32 10.46
N VAL A 534 -1.94 27.80 11.58
CA VAL A 534 -1.16 28.26 12.73
C VAL A 534 -0.96 27.14 13.74
N SER A 535 0.19 27.15 14.41
CA SER A 535 0.39 26.37 15.65
C SER A 535 -0.57 26.86 16.75
N GLY A 536 -1.64 26.13 17.02
CA GLY A 536 -2.62 26.43 18.06
C GLY A 536 -3.38 25.20 18.53
N TYR A 537 -3.81 25.19 19.80
CA TYR A 537 -4.59 24.09 20.39
C TYR A 537 -6.02 24.06 19.82
N GLY A 538 -6.37 23.00 19.09
CA GLY A 538 -7.78 22.60 18.88
C GLY A 538 -8.17 22.20 17.45
N PHE A 539 -8.76 21.01 17.34
CA PHE A 539 -9.26 20.37 16.12
C PHE A 539 -10.45 21.08 15.44
N GLN A 540 -11.03 22.12 16.07
CA GLN A 540 -12.31 22.66 15.61
C GLN A 540 -12.16 23.83 14.62
N TYR A 541 -11.13 24.66 14.74
CA TYR A 541 -10.82 25.74 13.79
C TYR A 541 -9.35 26.14 13.92
N PRO A 542 -8.41 25.45 13.25
CA PRO A 542 -7.07 25.99 13.17
C PRO A 542 -7.17 27.28 12.36
N GLY A 543 -6.97 28.43 13.00
CA GLY A 543 -6.96 29.70 12.30
C GLY A 543 -5.96 29.64 11.14
N SER A 544 -6.37 30.09 9.96
CA SER A 544 -5.43 30.36 8.87
C SER A 544 -4.83 31.75 9.11
N LYS A 545 -3.52 31.88 8.85
CA LYS A 545 -2.82 33.15 8.91
C LYS A 545 -2.18 33.45 7.57
N PRO A 546 -2.09 34.74 7.21
CA PRO A 546 -1.51 35.12 5.94
C PRO A 546 -0.04 34.73 5.90
N GLY A 547 0.38 34.21 4.77
CA GLY A 547 1.74 33.82 4.47
C GLY A 547 2.04 34.03 2.98
N SER A 548 3.28 33.75 2.61
CA SER A 548 3.73 33.91 1.22
C SER A 548 4.59 32.71 0.83
N LEU A 549 4.32 32.17 -0.35
CA LEU A 549 5.10 31.10 -0.96
C LEU A 549 6.16 31.71 -1.87
N PHE A 550 7.41 31.31 -1.69
CA PHE A 550 8.54 31.72 -2.48
C PHE A 550 9.08 30.54 -3.27
N VAL A 551 9.32 30.76 -4.57
CA VAL A 551 9.98 29.81 -5.47
C VAL A 551 11.42 30.28 -5.65
N LEU A 552 12.35 29.42 -5.28
CA LEU A 552 13.78 29.74 -5.28
C LEU A 552 14.42 29.21 -6.55
N GLN A 553 15.47 29.88 -7.06
CA GLN A 553 16.13 29.46 -8.31
C GLN A 553 16.74 28.05 -8.24
N ASN A 554 17.15 27.60 -7.06
CA ASN A 554 17.66 26.25 -6.84
C ASN A 554 16.57 25.16 -6.84
N GLY A 555 15.30 25.52 -7.11
CA GLY A 555 14.17 24.60 -7.20
C GLY A 555 13.49 24.28 -5.86
N LEU A 556 13.95 24.88 -4.76
CA LEU A 556 13.29 24.79 -3.46
C LEU A 556 12.06 25.70 -3.40
N LEU A 557 11.11 25.33 -2.54
CA LEU A 557 9.99 26.20 -2.16
C LEU A 557 10.13 26.60 -0.69
N ALA A 558 9.72 27.81 -0.35
CA ALA A 558 9.69 28.26 1.04
C ALA A 558 8.36 28.96 1.31
N PHE A 559 7.58 28.46 2.26
CA PHE A 559 6.39 29.14 2.74
C PHE A 559 6.70 29.88 4.04
N VAL A 560 6.41 31.18 4.08
CA VAL A 560 6.71 32.04 5.22
C VAL A 560 5.43 32.62 5.82
N TRP A 561 5.20 32.38 7.11
CA TRP A 561 4.09 32.99 7.84
C TRP A 561 4.43 34.44 8.19
N LYS A 562 3.54 35.39 7.85
CA LYS A 562 3.83 36.83 7.99
C LYS A 562 4.01 37.27 9.43
N GLU A 563 3.18 36.73 10.32
CA GLU A 563 3.14 37.08 11.74
C GLU A 563 4.27 36.44 12.53
N SER A 564 4.43 35.11 12.44
CA SER A 564 5.42 34.37 13.22
C SER A 564 6.83 34.37 12.63
N LYS A 565 6.98 34.79 11.36
CA LYS A 565 8.21 34.67 10.56
C LYS A 565 8.74 33.24 10.44
N SER A 566 7.93 32.24 10.79
CA SER A 566 8.30 30.83 10.63
C SER A 566 8.43 30.50 9.14
N VAL A 567 9.45 29.74 8.79
CA VAL A 567 9.71 29.30 7.41
C VAL A 567 9.56 27.79 7.31
N LEU A 568 8.73 27.32 6.39
CA LEU A 568 8.67 25.92 6.00
C LEU A 568 9.35 25.78 4.63
N THR A 569 10.53 25.18 4.65
CA THR A 569 11.32 24.92 3.44
C THR A 569 10.92 23.56 2.89
N LEU A 570 10.68 23.47 1.58
CA LEU A 570 10.33 22.25 0.86
C LEU A 570 11.34 21.96 -0.25
N GLN A 571 11.67 20.68 -0.37
CA GLN A 571 12.45 20.12 -1.47
C GLN A 571 11.67 18.99 -2.14
N ARG A 572 11.81 18.86 -3.47
CA ARG A 572 11.19 17.77 -4.19
C ARG A 572 11.90 16.47 -3.82
N VAL A 573 11.13 15.42 -3.55
CA VAL A 573 11.68 14.14 -3.10
C VAL A 573 11.30 13.00 -4.02
N ASP A 574 12.27 12.14 -4.31
CA ASP A 574 12.02 10.80 -4.84
C ASP A 574 11.98 9.83 -3.66
N LEU A 575 10.77 9.49 -3.22
CA LEU A 575 10.57 8.61 -2.08
C LEU A 575 11.14 7.21 -2.33
N GLN A 576 11.13 6.72 -3.58
CA GLN A 576 11.67 5.41 -3.88
C GLN A 576 13.19 5.37 -3.68
N GLU A 577 13.90 6.40 -4.13
CA GLU A 577 15.34 6.52 -3.92
C GLU A 577 15.70 6.76 -2.44
N LEU A 578 14.90 7.54 -1.71
CA LEU A 578 15.08 7.71 -0.27
C LEU A 578 14.90 6.39 0.50
N LEU A 579 13.91 5.57 0.12
CA LEU A 579 13.70 4.25 0.72
C LEU A 579 14.83 3.27 0.41
N LYS A 580 15.42 3.33 -0.79
CA LYS A 580 16.61 2.53 -1.18
C LYS A 580 17.85 2.84 -0.35
N LYS A 581 18.00 4.09 0.09
CA LYS A 581 19.06 4.55 0.99
C LYS A 581 18.66 4.45 2.47
N GLY A 582 17.40 4.12 2.73
CA GLY A 582 16.81 4.11 4.06
C GLY A 582 17.24 2.93 4.92
N GLU A 583 16.95 3.04 6.21
CA GLU A 583 17.26 2.02 7.21
C GLU A 583 15.97 1.31 7.65
N ARG A 584 16.03 -0.02 7.70
CA ARG A 584 14.91 -0.85 8.13
C ARG A 584 14.81 -0.87 9.64
N VAL A 585 13.62 -0.60 10.17
CA VAL A 585 13.30 -0.74 11.60
C VAL A 585 12.37 -1.93 11.86
N PRO A 586 12.26 -2.38 13.11
CA PRO A 586 11.33 -3.44 13.47
C PRO A 586 9.86 -3.15 13.13
N VAL A 587 9.19 -4.17 12.60
CA VAL A 587 7.76 -4.13 12.26
C VAL A 587 6.85 -4.21 13.49
N LEU A 588 5.62 -3.71 13.33
CA LEU A 588 4.53 -3.87 14.30
C LEU A 588 3.88 -5.27 14.22
N PRO A 589 2.99 -5.67 15.14
CA PRO A 589 2.18 -6.88 14.99
C PRO A 589 1.37 -6.86 13.68
N PRO A 590 1.13 -8.00 13.02
CA PRO A 590 0.75 -8.07 11.60
C PRO A 590 -0.47 -7.23 11.20
N ILE A 591 -1.58 -7.33 11.95
CA ILE A 591 -2.82 -6.61 11.60
C ILE A 591 -2.64 -5.10 11.82
N VAL A 592 -1.96 -4.73 12.91
CA VAL A 592 -1.64 -3.33 13.25
C VAL A 592 -0.59 -2.75 12.29
N ASN A 593 0.32 -3.59 11.79
CA ASN A 593 1.33 -3.21 10.81
C ASN A 593 0.70 -2.95 9.43
N PHE A 594 -0.40 -3.64 9.08
CA PHE A 594 -1.15 -3.37 7.86
C PHE A 594 -2.00 -2.09 7.98
N ALA A 595 -2.95 -2.09 8.90
CA ALA A 595 -3.80 -0.94 9.21
C ALA A 595 -3.56 -0.60 10.67
N TYR A 596 -2.91 0.54 10.92
CA TYR A 596 -2.61 0.98 12.28
C TYR A 596 -3.91 1.48 12.91
N LEU A 597 -4.49 0.69 13.81
CA LEU A 597 -5.82 0.95 14.39
C LEU A 597 -5.78 1.67 15.75
N THR A 598 -4.62 2.21 16.13
CA THR A 598 -4.40 2.75 17.47
C THR A 598 -4.61 4.26 17.49
N LYS A 599 -5.72 4.69 18.09
CA LYS A 599 -6.06 6.11 18.35
C LYS A 599 -5.10 6.75 19.35
N SER A 600 -3.85 6.94 18.95
CA SER A 600 -2.84 7.67 19.71
C SER A 600 -2.21 8.74 18.84
N TYR A 601 -2.03 9.91 19.44
CA TYR A 601 -1.25 10.99 18.85
C TYR A 601 0.25 10.79 18.98
N SER A 602 0.69 9.76 19.71
CA SER A 602 2.11 9.49 19.97
C SER A 602 2.74 8.58 18.92
N ASN A 603 3.98 8.88 18.54
CA ASN A 603 4.78 8.02 17.67
C ASN A 603 5.17 6.72 18.41
N VAL A 604 4.55 5.59 18.08
CA VAL A 604 4.87 4.29 18.71
C VAL A 604 6.25 3.76 18.30
N PHE A 605 6.82 4.27 17.21
CA PHE A 605 8.19 3.93 16.83
C PHE A 605 9.25 4.70 17.62
N ALA A 606 8.88 5.78 18.33
CA ALA A 606 9.81 6.55 19.15
C ALA A 606 10.31 5.80 20.39
N GLY A 607 9.70 4.67 20.76
CA GLY A 607 10.09 3.84 21.92
C GLY A 607 11.07 2.70 21.59
N PHE A 608 11.42 2.49 20.32
CA PHE A 608 12.43 1.48 19.98
C PHE A 608 13.82 2.07 20.18
N PRO A 609 14.68 1.46 21.02
CA PRO A 609 16.07 1.89 21.11
C PRO A 609 16.73 1.68 19.75
N ILE A 610 17.08 2.78 19.09
CA ILE A 610 17.94 2.77 17.92
C ILE A 610 19.32 2.39 18.45
N ASN A 611 19.81 1.20 18.12
CA ASN A 611 21.18 0.78 18.43
C ASN A 611 22.15 1.64 17.61
N SER A 612 22.37 2.87 18.06
CA SER A 612 23.54 3.65 17.66
C SER A 612 24.73 3.05 18.39
N GLY A 613 25.52 2.25 17.68
CA GLY A 613 26.78 1.74 18.17
C GLY A 613 27.79 2.88 18.37
N HIS A 614 27.73 3.54 19.52
CA HIS A 614 28.86 4.30 20.05
C HIS A 614 29.29 3.67 21.36
N SER A 615 30.29 2.79 21.28
CA SER A 615 31.04 2.31 22.42
C SER A 615 31.83 3.47 23.03
N SER A 616 31.25 4.16 24.00
CA SER A 616 32.00 5.05 24.89
C SER A 616 32.76 4.19 25.91
N PHE A 617 34.07 4.04 25.70
CA PHE A 617 34.99 3.53 26.70
C PHE A 617 34.90 4.40 27.97
N GLN A 618 34.39 3.83 29.06
CA GLN A 618 34.49 4.41 30.38
C GLN A 618 35.85 4.06 30.97
N THR A 619 36.72 5.06 31.02
CA THR A 619 37.95 5.07 31.82
C THR A 619 37.56 5.00 33.29
N MET A 620 37.86 3.89 33.97
CA MET A 620 37.76 3.78 35.42
C MET A 620 38.84 4.62 36.09
N ILE A 621 38.43 5.65 36.83
CA ILE A 621 39.25 6.27 37.87
C ILE A 621 38.75 5.71 39.21
N SER A 622 39.59 4.92 39.86
CA SER A 622 39.39 4.48 41.25
C SER A 622 39.66 5.63 42.21
N PRO A 623 38.87 5.80 43.29
CA PRO A 623 39.31 6.58 44.43
C PRO A 623 39.86 5.67 45.55
N ALA A 624 41.04 6.09 46.05
CA ALA A 624 41.70 5.83 47.33
C ALA A 624 41.72 4.39 47.90
#